data_AF-A0A3P1WX59-F1
#
_entry.id   AF-A0A3P1WX59-F1
#
_cell.length_a   1.000
_cell.length_b   1.000
_cell.length_c   1.000
_cell.angle_alpha   90.00
_cell.angle_beta   90.00
_cell.angle_gamma   90.00
#
_symmetry.space_group_name_H-M   'P 1'
#
loop_
_entity.id
_entity.type
_entity.pdbx_description
1 polymer ?
#
loop_
_entity_poly.entity_id
_entity_poly.type
_entity_poly.pdbx_seq_one_letter_code
_entity_poly.pdbx_strand_id
1 'polypeptide(L)'
;MGIAVQSAMFRRRFKTKDLATALGVTPSVASKKLRGDVAWSVQDLFAAAEMLRLDPRGLLPSRNAENPDQVDLVGIPDLVAGTGFEPVASGL
;
A
#
# COMPACT_ATOMS: atom_id res chain seq x y z
N MET A 1 -4.33 1.37 -0.76
CA MET A 1 -5.54 2.21 -0.93
C MET A 1 -5.68 3.25 0.18
N GLY A 2 -5.65 2.86 1.46
CA GLY A 2 -5.78 3.79 2.60
C GLY A 2 -4.88 5.04 2.55
N ILE A 3 -3.60 4.87 2.22
CA ILE A 3 -2.64 5.99 2.08
C ILE A 3 -3.08 6.97 0.97
N ALA A 4 -3.45 6.47 -0.22
CA ALA A 4 -3.88 7.32 -1.33
C ALA A 4 -5.14 8.14 -0.97
N VAL A 5 -6.09 7.51 -0.29
CA VAL A 5 -7.29 8.18 0.23
C VAL A 5 -6.90 9.23 1.28
N GLN A 6 -6.02 8.89 2.22
CA GLN A 6 -5.55 9.81 3.26
C GLN A 6 -4.86 11.05 2.66
N SER A 7 -3.96 10.86 1.69
CA SER A 7 -3.30 11.95 0.97
C SER A 7 -4.30 12.81 0.18
N ALA A 8 -5.31 12.20 -0.43
CA ALA A 8 -6.36 12.92 -1.14
C ALA A 8 -7.24 13.75 -0.19
N MET A 9 -7.59 13.20 0.98
CA MET A 9 -8.33 13.89 2.04
C MET A 9 -7.55 15.08 2.59
N PHE A 10 -6.25 14.90 2.88
CA PHE A 10 -5.39 15.95 3.42
C PHE A 10 -5.33 17.18 2.49
N ARG A 11 -5.15 16.94 1.18
CA ARG A 11 -5.11 17.99 0.16
C ARG A 11 -6.43 18.77 0.05
N ARG A 12 -7.56 18.12 0.34
CA ARG A 12 -8.91 18.68 0.23
C ARG A 12 -9.53 19.08 1.58
N ARG A 13 -8.77 18.98 2.68
CA ARG A 13 -9.21 19.30 4.05
C ARG A 13 -10.40 18.47 4.56
N PHE A 14 -10.59 17.25 4.04
CA PHE A 14 -11.56 16.31 4.60
C PHE A 14 -11.06 15.70 5.89
N LYS A 15 -11.97 15.44 6.83
CA LYS A 15 -11.72 14.77 8.11
C LYS A 15 -12.18 13.32 8.05
N THR A 16 -11.65 12.48 8.94
CA THR A 16 -12.04 11.06 9.03
C THR A 16 -13.54 10.85 9.28
N LYS A 17 -14.20 11.79 9.95
CA LYS A 17 -15.67 11.76 10.13
C LYS A 17 -16.42 11.89 8.80
N ASP A 18 -15.90 12.65 7.85
CA ASP A 18 -16.54 12.87 6.55
C ASP A 18 -16.42 11.60 5.70
N LEU A 19 -15.25 10.94 5.76
CA LEU A 19 -15.06 9.61 5.18
C LEU A 19 -15.98 8.57 5.81
N ALA A 20 -16.14 8.58 7.14
CA ALA A 20 -17.03 7.66 7.83
C ALA A 20 -18.49 7.81 7.35
N THR A 21 -18.97 9.06 7.21
CA THR A 21 -20.28 9.36 6.64
C THR A 21 -20.41 8.87 5.21
N ALA A 22 -19.40 9.13 4.35
CA ALA A 22 -19.43 8.70 2.95
C ALA A 22 -19.47 7.16 2.81
N LEU A 23 -18.74 6.45 3.65
CA LEU A 23 -18.69 4.98 3.64
C LEU A 23 -19.89 4.32 4.35
N GLY A 24 -20.71 5.09 5.07
CA GLY A 24 -21.78 4.53 5.89
C GLY A 24 -21.28 3.68 7.07
N VAL A 25 -20.10 4.01 7.61
CA VAL A 25 -19.45 3.26 8.71
C VAL A 25 -19.15 4.17 9.90
N THR A 26 -18.73 3.58 11.02
CA THR A 26 -18.30 4.36 12.17
C THR A 26 -16.92 5.02 11.94
N PRO A 27 -16.60 6.15 12.60
CA PRO A 27 -15.29 6.79 12.49
C PRO A 27 -14.11 5.89 12.88
N SER A 28 -14.34 4.93 13.79
CA SER A 28 -13.34 3.93 14.17
C SER A 28 -13.00 2.98 13.01
N VAL A 29 -14.02 2.52 12.27
CA VAL A 29 -13.83 1.67 11.08
C VAL A 29 -13.16 2.45 9.95
N ALA A 30 -13.58 3.69 9.70
CA ALA A 30 -12.93 4.57 8.72
C ALA A 30 -11.44 4.77 9.06
N SER A 31 -11.10 5.00 10.34
CA SER A 31 -9.72 5.14 10.78
C SER A 31 -8.89 3.87 10.57
N LYS A 32 -9.48 2.70 10.86
CA LYS A 32 -8.86 1.38 10.63
C LYS A 32 -8.63 1.13 9.13
N LYS A 33 -9.60 1.47 8.26
CA LYS A 33 -9.45 1.40 6.80
C LYS A 33 -8.32 2.30 6.29
N LEU A 34 -8.16 3.51 6.84
CA LEU A 34 -7.08 4.43 6.45
C LEU A 34 -5.69 3.87 6.80
N ARG A 35 -5.54 3.25 7.98
CA ARG A 35 -4.29 2.61 8.41
C ARG A 35 -4.00 1.26 7.72
N GLY A 36 -5.00 0.65 7.09
CA GLY A 36 -4.86 -0.66 6.45
C GLY A 36 -5.27 -1.84 7.35
N ASP A 37 -5.78 -1.57 8.56
CA ASP A 37 -6.25 -2.59 9.51
C ASP A 37 -7.55 -3.27 9.01
N VAL A 38 -8.32 -2.60 8.15
CA VAL A 38 -9.58 -3.09 7.58
C VAL A 38 -9.51 -3.00 6.06
N ALA A 39 -9.87 -4.09 5.39
CA ALA A 39 -9.89 -4.18 3.94
C ALA A 39 -10.86 -3.18 3.30
N TRP A 40 -10.52 -2.75 2.09
CA TRP A 40 -11.35 -1.88 1.26
C TRP A 40 -12.20 -2.72 0.32
N SER A 41 -13.51 -2.49 0.32
CA SER A 41 -14.40 -3.01 -0.70
C SER A 41 -14.42 -2.10 -1.92
N VAL A 42 -14.90 -2.62 -3.05
CA VAL A 42 -15.14 -1.81 -4.26
C VAL A 42 -16.15 -0.71 -4.00
N GLN A 43 -17.17 -0.96 -3.17
CA GLN A 43 -18.16 0.05 -2.78
C GLN A 43 -17.50 1.20 -1.99
N ASP A 44 -16.61 0.89 -1.05
CA ASP A 44 -15.87 1.92 -0.30
C ASP A 44 -15.01 2.80 -1.23
N LEU A 45 -14.43 2.19 -2.26
CA LEU A 45 -13.64 2.90 -3.26
C LEU A 45 -14.49 3.93 -4.01
N PHE A 46 -15.65 3.53 -4.51
CA PHE A 46 -16.56 4.44 -5.21
C PHE A 46 -17.08 5.55 -4.29
N ALA A 47 -17.50 5.21 -3.07
CA ALA A 47 -17.97 6.18 -2.08
C ALA A 47 -16.88 7.21 -1.71
N ALA A 48 -15.65 6.76 -1.49
CA ALA A 48 -14.52 7.65 -1.23
C ALA A 48 -14.17 8.51 -2.46
N ALA A 49 -14.20 7.95 -3.66
CA ALA A 49 -13.94 8.67 -4.91
C ALA A 49 -14.97 9.78 -5.15
N GLU A 50 -16.25 9.48 -4.94
CA GLU A 50 -17.35 10.45 -5.05
C GLU A 50 -17.18 11.59 -4.04
N MET A 51 -16.95 11.26 -2.76
CA MET A 51 -16.68 12.24 -1.71
C MET A 51 -15.50 13.15 -2.07
N LEU A 52 -14.42 12.57 -2.62
CA LEU A 52 -13.19 13.28 -2.97
C LEU A 52 -13.26 13.99 -4.32
N ARG A 53 -14.33 13.79 -5.11
CA ARG A 53 -14.46 14.23 -6.50
C ARG A 53 -13.26 13.82 -7.34
N LEU A 54 -12.90 12.55 -7.25
CA LEU A 54 -11.79 11.92 -7.98
C LEU A 54 -12.30 10.78 -8.85
N ASP A 55 -11.58 10.50 -9.93
CA ASP A 55 -11.76 9.23 -10.64
C ASP A 55 -11.33 8.07 -9.71
N PRO A 56 -12.12 6.98 -9.59
CA PRO A 56 -11.78 5.83 -8.74
C PRO A 56 -10.39 5.25 -9.03
N ARG A 57 -9.92 5.31 -10.27
CA ARG A 57 -8.58 4.85 -10.65
C ARG A 57 -7.48 5.65 -9.96
N GLY A 58 -7.73 6.92 -9.65
CA GLY A 58 -6.80 7.78 -8.93
C GLY A 58 -6.60 7.42 -7.45
N LEU A 59 -7.42 6.53 -6.90
CA LEU A 59 -7.28 6.01 -5.53
C LEU A 59 -6.69 4.60 -5.48
N LEU A 60 -6.57 3.94 -6.65
CA LEU A 60 -5.94 2.64 -6.76
C LEU A 60 -4.42 2.77 -6.65
N PRO A 61 -3.74 1.80 -6.02
CA PRO A 61 -2.28 1.74 -6.08
C PRO A 61 -1.83 1.58 -7.54
N SER A 62 -0.86 2.38 -7.96
CA SER A 62 -0.24 2.22 -9.27
C SER A 62 0.75 1.06 -9.24
N ARG A 63 0.63 0.11 -10.18
CA ARG A 63 1.62 -0.98 -10.37
C ARG A 63 3.01 -0.46 -10.76
N ASN A 64 3.08 0.73 -11.34
CA ASN A 64 4.30 1.38 -11.80
C ASN A 64 4.75 2.54 -10.90
N ALA A 65 4.23 2.63 -9.66
CA ALA A 65 4.92 3.44 -8.67
C ALA A 65 6.22 2.68 -8.40
N GLU A 66 7.27 3.05 -9.14
CA GLU A 66 8.67 2.79 -8.84
C GLU A 66 8.83 2.75 -7.33
N ASN A 67 8.82 1.53 -6.80
CA ASN A 67 9.10 1.34 -5.40
C ASN A 67 10.61 1.63 -5.31
N PRO A 68 11.07 2.65 -4.55
CA PRO A 68 12.50 2.86 -4.38
C PRO A 68 13.19 1.62 -3.77
N ASP A 69 12.40 0.65 -3.27
CA ASP A 69 12.84 -0.61 -2.70
C ASP A 69 12.65 -1.82 -3.64
N GLN A 70 12.07 -1.66 -4.85
CA GLN A 70 12.12 -2.72 -5.86
C GLN A 70 13.45 -2.63 -6.59
N VAL A 71 14.41 -3.42 -6.13
CA VAL A 71 15.53 -3.86 -6.98
C VAL A 71 14.94 -4.60 -8.18
N ASP A 72 15.12 -4.03 -9.37
CA ASP A 72 14.84 -4.72 -10.63
C ASP A 72 15.70 -5.98 -10.69
N LEU A 73 15.08 -7.15 -10.50
CA LEU A 73 15.74 -8.45 -10.64
C LEU A 73 15.99 -8.82 -12.12
N VAL A 74 15.86 -7.86 -13.05
CA VAL A 74 16.05 -8.02 -14.51
C VAL A 74 17.54 -7.93 -14.90
N GLY A 75 18.46 -8.03 -13.94
CA GLY A 75 19.89 -7.92 -14.18
C GLY A 75 20.78 -8.70 -13.23
N ILE A 76 20.29 -9.78 -12.58
CA ILE A 76 21.19 -10.69 -11.87
C ILE A 76 21.64 -11.75 -12.88
N PRO A 77 22.89 -11.70 -13.40
CA PRO A 77 23.45 -12.85 -14.10
C PRO A 77 23.52 -14.01 -13.09
N ASP A 78 23.06 -15.17 -13.54
CA ASP A 78 23.11 -16.47 -12.88
C ASP A 78 24.30 -16.58 -11.90
N LEU A 79 24.01 -16.37 -10.61
CA LEU A 79 24.97 -16.51 -9.52
C LEU A 79 25.20 -18.01 -9.31
N VAL A 80 26.13 -18.55 -10.10
CA VAL A 80 26.75 -19.87 -9.87
C VAL A 80 27.17 -19.94 -8.40
N ALA A 81 26.51 -20.84 -7.65
CA ALA A 81 26.86 -21.20 -6.29
C ALA A 81 28.21 -21.95 -6.30
N GLY A 82 29.29 -21.19 -6.44
CA GLY A 82 30.66 -21.67 -6.46
C GLY A 82 31.40 -21.25 -5.20
N THR A 83 31.63 -22.22 -4.33
CA THR A 83 32.72 -22.29 -3.33
C THR A 83 32.62 -21.43 -2.06
N GLY A 84 32.65 -22.11 -0.90
CA GLY A 84 33.06 -21.48 0.35
C GLY A 84 32.35 -21.91 1.63
N PHE A 85 31.99 -23.19 1.79
CA PHE A 85 31.55 -23.71 3.09
C PHE A 85 32.13 -25.11 3.35
N GLU A 86 33.34 -25.17 3.88
CA GLU A 86 33.82 -26.31 4.69
C GLU A 86 34.81 -25.74 5.73
N PRO A 87 34.50 -25.75 7.05
CA PRO A 87 35.52 -25.52 8.07
C PRO A 87 36.30 -26.83 8.28
N VAL A 88 37.59 -26.85 7.94
CA VAL A 88 38.48 -27.95 8.33
C VAL A 88 38.75 -27.88 9.84
N ALA A 89 38.16 -28.82 10.57
CA ALA A 89 38.62 -29.21 11.90
C ALA A 89 40.01 -29.81 11.77
N SER A 90 41.06 -29.01 12.02
CA SER A 90 42.41 -29.52 12.17
C SER A 90 42.60 -29.97 13.61
N GLY A 91 42.24 -31.22 13.88
CA GLY A 91 42.64 -31.94 15.08
C GLY A 91 43.79 -32.89 14.75
N LEU A 92 44.99 -32.57 15.22
CA LEU A 92 45.98 -33.48 15.83
C LEU A 92 47.19 -32.70 16.32
#